data_AF-A0A6V7J1C2-F1
#
_entry.id   AF-A0A6V7J1C2-F1
#
_cell.length_a   1.000
_cell.length_b   1.000
_cell.length_c   1.000
_cell.angle_alpha   90.00
_cell.angle_beta   90.00
_cell.angle_gamma   90.00
#
_symmetry.space_group_name_H-M   'P 1'
#
loop_
_entity.id
_entity.type
_entity.pdbx_description
1 polymer ?
#
loop_
_entity_poly.entity_id
_entity_poly.type
_entity_poly.pdbx_seq_one_letter_code
_entity_poly.pdbx_strand_id
1 'polypeptide(L)'
;KAIGLPNDFLYFSPGSRGGGVIQGSASESILVCMLAARAQAIARLKESPANAHLDEAALLGKLMAYCSRESHSCVEKDAMICFVKLRILEPDEKSVLRGETLRQAIEADVAEGRVPFFVSTTFGTTACCSFDNLNEIGAVCKKYPG
;
A
#
# COMPACT_ATOMS: atom_id res chain seq x y z
N LYS A 1 10.08 16.42 12.29
CA LYS A 1 11.46 16.87 12.61
C LYS A 1 12.20 15.89 13.51
N ALA A 2 11.70 15.58 14.72
CA ALA A 2 12.39 14.69 15.68
C ALA A 2 12.82 13.32 15.13
N ILE A 3 11.99 12.71 14.28
CA ILE A 3 12.23 11.38 13.68
C ILE A 3 12.77 11.43 12.24
N GLY A 4 13.29 12.59 11.79
CA GLY A 4 13.99 12.69 10.50
C GLY A 4 13.13 12.49 9.23
N LEU A 5 11.79 12.58 9.30
CA LEU A 5 10.93 12.48 8.13
C LEU A 5 11.17 13.61 7.11
N PRO A 6 10.94 13.36 5.80
CA PRO A 6 10.98 14.39 4.75
C PRO A 6 10.12 15.61 5.05
N ASN A 7 10.52 16.77 4.51
CA ASN A 7 9.81 18.04 4.73
C ASN A 7 8.38 18.04 4.16
N ASP A 8 8.10 17.20 3.16
CA ASP A 8 6.77 17.01 2.58
C ASP A 8 5.71 16.53 3.59
N PHE A 9 6.14 15.94 4.72
CA PHE A 9 5.24 15.54 5.81
C PHE A 9 4.98 16.68 6.82
N LEU A 10 5.61 17.85 6.66
CA LEU A 10 5.42 19.00 7.54
C LEU A 10 4.36 19.93 6.96
N TYR A 11 3.29 20.16 7.72
CA TYR A 11 2.19 21.05 7.33
C TYR A 11 2.65 22.48 7.02
N PHE A 12 3.57 23.04 7.83
CA PHE A 12 4.05 24.42 7.68
C PHE A 12 5.24 24.56 6.70
N SER A 13 5.64 23.51 5.98
CA SER A 13 6.72 23.63 5.00
C SER A 13 6.22 24.30 3.72
N PRO A 14 6.96 25.28 3.15
CA PRO A 14 6.53 25.95 1.93
C PRO A 14 6.29 24.97 0.77
N GLY A 15 5.12 25.03 0.14
CA GLY A 15 4.73 24.14 -0.96
C GLY A 15 4.32 22.73 -0.55
N SER A 16 4.29 22.41 0.75
CA SER A 16 3.82 21.12 1.24
C SER A 16 2.33 20.91 0.95
N ARG A 17 2.00 19.72 0.46
CA ARG A 17 0.61 19.23 0.32
C ARG A 17 0.28 18.14 1.34
N GLY A 18 1.20 17.90 2.29
CA GLY A 18 1.09 16.87 3.31
C GLY A 18 0.96 17.43 4.72
N GLY A 19 1.00 16.52 5.70
CA GLY A 19 0.88 16.87 7.12
C GLY A 19 0.77 15.62 7.99
N GLY A 20 0.80 15.82 9.31
CA GLY A 20 0.57 14.78 10.30
C GLY A 20 -0.76 14.98 11.01
N VAL A 21 -1.42 13.88 11.37
CA VAL A 21 -2.67 13.86 12.15
C VAL A 21 -2.58 12.75 13.19
N ILE A 22 -3.15 12.99 14.38
CA ILE A 22 -3.21 11.99 15.45
C ILE A 22 -4.40 11.07 15.17
N GLN A 23 -4.17 9.76 15.18
CA GLN A 23 -5.17 8.72 15.00
C GLN A 23 -5.32 7.93 16.31
N GLY A 24 -6.43 7.20 16.48
CA GLY A 24 -6.66 6.37 17.66
C GLY A 24 -5.73 5.16 17.74
N SER A 25 -5.35 4.59 16.58
CA SER A 25 -4.40 3.49 16.52
C SER A 25 -3.63 3.42 15.19
N ALA A 26 -2.57 2.60 15.16
CA ALA A 26 -1.86 2.26 13.92
C ALA A 26 -2.76 1.50 12.93
N SER A 27 -3.65 0.63 13.43
CA SER A 27 -4.64 -0.08 12.61
C SER A 27 -5.57 0.90 11.89
N GLU A 28 -6.12 1.88 12.61
CA GLU A 28 -6.95 2.93 11.98
C GLU A 28 -6.17 3.75 10.94
N SER A 29 -4.89 4.03 11.21
CA SER A 29 -4.04 4.75 10.28
C SER A 29 -3.84 3.98 8.97
N ILE A 30 -3.61 2.66 9.04
CA ILE A 30 -3.47 1.80 7.87
C ILE A 30 -4.79 1.74 7.10
N LEU A 31 -5.92 1.59 7.78
CA LEU A 31 -7.24 1.63 7.17
C LEU A 31 -7.48 2.94 6.40
N VAL A 32 -7.17 4.09 7.01
CA VAL A 32 -7.31 5.41 6.37
C VAL A 32 -6.42 5.50 5.13
N CYS A 33 -5.16 5.06 5.21
CA CYS A 33 -4.24 5.04 4.07
C CYS A 33 -4.76 4.13 2.93
N MET A 34 -5.26 2.94 3.26
CA MET A 34 -5.78 2.00 2.27
C MET A 34 -7.06 2.51 1.61
N LEU A 35 -7.98 3.11 2.36
CA LEU A 35 -9.18 3.75 1.83
C LEU A 35 -8.84 4.91 0.88
N ALA A 36 -7.86 5.74 1.24
CA ALA A 36 -7.40 6.84 0.40
C ALA A 36 -6.77 6.34 -0.90
N ALA A 37 -5.89 5.33 -0.83
CA ALA A 37 -5.29 4.71 -2.01
C ALA A 37 -6.35 4.05 -2.91
N ARG A 38 -7.32 3.35 -2.31
CA ARG A 38 -8.43 2.71 -3.02
C ARG A 38 -9.28 3.73 -3.79
N ALA A 39 -9.64 4.84 -3.15
CA ALA A 39 -10.41 5.90 -3.79
C ALA A 39 -9.65 6.52 -4.97
N GLN A 40 -8.33 6.74 -4.83
CA GLN A 40 -7.49 7.23 -5.92
C GLN A 40 -7.41 6.23 -7.08
N ALA A 41 -7.23 4.94 -6.80
CA ALA A 41 -7.16 3.90 -7.82
C ALA A 41 -8.48 3.75 -8.59
N ILE A 42 -9.63 3.81 -7.91
CA ILE A 42 -10.95 3.79 -8.54
C ILE A 42 -11.13 5.00 -9.46
N ALA A 43 -10.77 6.20 -8.98
CA ALA A 43 -10.86 7.41 -9.78
C ALA A 43 -10.02 7.29 -11.07
N ARG A 44 -8.77 6.82 -10.97
CA ARG A 44 -7.88 6.56 -12.11
C ARG A 44 -8.46 5.52 -13.07
N LEU A 45 -9.00 4.42 -12.55
CA LEU A 45 -9.60 3.40 -13.40
C LEU A 45 -10.79 3.94 -14.20
N LYS A 46 -11.61 4.81 -13.61
CA LYS A 46 -12.76 5.45 -14.25
C LYS A 46 -12.38 6.48 -15.33
N GLU A 47 -11.15 6.98 -15.37
CA GLU A 47 -10.67 7.84 -16.47
C GLU A 47 -10.62 7.09 -17.80
N SER A 48 -10.48 5.76 -17.76
CA SER A 48 -10.57 4.91 -18.96
C SER A 48 -12.03 4.74 -19.41
N PRO A 49 -12.37 5.02 -20.70
CA PRO A 49 -13.72 4.83 -21.22
C PRO A 49 -14.27 3.40 -21.03
N ALA A 50 -13.38 2.41 -21.00
CA ALA A 50 -13.73 1.01 -20.78
C ALA A 50 -14.28 0.73 -19.37
N ASN A 51 -13.94 1.55 -18.37
CA ASN A 51 -14.39 1.40 -16.99
C ASN A 51 -15.35 2.52 -16.53
N ALA A 52 -15.49 3.60 -17.29
CA ALA A 52 -16.27 4.78 -16.90
C ALA A 52 -17.75 4.48 -16.56
N HIS A 53 -18.32 3.47 -17.22
CA HIS A 53 -19.71 3.02 -17.02
C HIS A 53 -19.85 1.97 -15.90
N LEU A 54 -18.74 1.45 -15.37
CA LEU A 54 -18.76 0.43 -14.32
C LEU A 54 -19.01 1.07 -12.96
N ASP A 55 -19.79 0.38 -12.14
CA ASP A 55 -19.94 0.73 -10.73
C ASP A 55 -18.61 0.55 -9.98
N GLU A 56 -18.39 1.35 -8.93
CA GLU A 56 -17.16 1.29 -8.13
C GLU A 56 -16.96 -0.07 -7.50
N ALA A 57 -18.04 -0.71 -7.06
CA ALA A 57 -17.98 -2.05 -6.48
C ALA A 57 -17.42 -3.08 -7.47
N ALA A 58 -17.71 -2.93 -8.77
CA ALA A 58 -17.17 -3.81 -9.81
C ALA A 58 -15.66 -3.62 -10.02
N LEU A 59 -15.13 -2.43 -9.72
CA LEU A 59 -13.70 -2.13 -9.83
C LEU A 59 -12.90 -2.64 -8.63
N LEU A 60 -13.52 -2.75 -7.45
CA LEU A 60 -12.88 -3.25 -6.22
C LEU A 60 -12.21 -4.62 -6.42
N GLY A 61 -12.86 -5.53 -7.15
CA GLY A 61 -12.34 -6.88 -7.42
C GLY A 61 -11.08 -6.91 -8.29
N LYS A 62 -10.76 -5.80 -8.98
CA LYS A 62 -9.53 -5.65 -9.77
C LYS A 62 -8.35 -5.20 -8.91
N LEU A 63 -8.60 -4.50 -7.81
CA LEU A 63 -7.57 -3.90 -6.96
C LEU A 63 -6.79 -4.97 -6.19
N MET A 64 -5.47 -4.83 -6.14
CA MET A 64 -4.56 -5.70 -5.40
C MET A 64 -3.66 -4.90 -4.47
N ALA A 65 -3.74 -5.20 -3.18
CA ALA A 65 -2.82 -4.73 -2.15
C ALA A 65 -1.76 -5.80 -1.83
N TYR A 66 -0.64 -5.39 -1.25
CA TYR A 66 0.47 -6.28 -0.87
C TYR A 66 0.95 -6.01 0.55
N CYS A 67 1.35 -7.06 1.27
CA CYS A 67 2.04 -6.94 2.55
C CYS A 67 3.02 -8.11 2.75
N SER A 68 3.88 -8.00 3.76
CA SER A 68 4.74 -9.12 4.19
C SER A 68 3.91 -10.15 4.97
N ARG A 69 4.32 -11.42 4.97
CA ARG A 69 3.81 -12.42 5.92
C ARG A 69 4.07 -12.04 7.38
N GLU A 70 5.04 -11.17 7.63
CA GLU A 70 5.39 -10.67 8.96
C GLU A 70 4.66 -9.36 9.31
N SER A 71 3.80 -8.87 8.42
CA SER A 71 2.95 -7.70 8.70
C SER A 71 1.95 -8.00 9.81
N HIS A 72 1.62 -6.98 10.58
CA HIS A 72 0.61 -7.11 11.63
C HIS A 72 -0.77 -7.45 11.03
N SER A 73 -1.56 -8.25 11.75
CA SER A 73 -2.88 -8.74 11.30
C SER A 73 -3.90 -7.65 10.95
N CYS A 74 -3.65 -6.40 11.37
CA CYS A 74 -4.47 -5.27 10.97
C CYS A 74 -4.48 -5.04 9.46
N VAL A 75 -3.41 -5.36 8.73
CA VAL A 75 -3.37 -5.15 7.27
C VAL A 75 -4.37 -6.05 6.55
N GLU A 76 -4.46 -7.32 6.96
CA GLU A 76 -5.48 -8.26 6.46
C GLU A 76 -6.88 -7.80 6.84
N LYS A 77 -7.08 -7.37 8.10
CA LYS A 77 -8.34 -6.80 8.57
C LYS A 77 -8.80 -5.62 7.71
N ASP A 78 -7.89 -4.70 7.42
CA ASP A 78 -8.21 -3.48 6.67
C ASP A 78 -8.50 -3.77 5.20
N ALA A 79 -7.81 -4.74 4.60
CA ALA A 79 -8.13 -5.22 3.25
C ALA A 79 -9.55 -5.81 3.16
N MET A 80 -9.96 -6.58 4.18
CA MET A 80 -11.34 -7.10 4.28
C MET A 80 -12.36 -5.97 4.41
N ILE A 81 -12.13 -5.00 5.30
CA ILE A 81 -13.01 -3.82 5.48
C ILE A 81 -13.10 -3.00 4.18
N CYS A 82 -12.00 -2.92 3.43
CA CYS A 82 -11.93 -2.19 2.18
C CYS A 82 -12.50 -2.96 0.97
N PHE A 83 -12.90 -4.23 1.12
CA PHE A 83 -13.34 -5.11 0.03
C PHE A 83 -12.32 -5.21 -1.13
N VAL A 84 -11.03 -5.23 -0.80
CA VAL A 84 -9.94 -5.35 -1.79
C VAL A 84 -9.21 -6.68 -1.61
N LYS A 85 -8.52 -7.12 -2.67
CA LYS A 85 -7.64 -8.29 -2.57
C LYS A 85 -6.33 -7.89 -1.89
N LEU A 86 -5.79 -8.82 -1.10
CA LEU A 86 -4.48 -8.69 -0.48
C LEU A 86 -3.64 -9.91 -0.83
N ARG A 87 -2.44 -9.67 -1.34
CA ARG A 87 -1.43 -10.71 -1.53
C ARG A 87 -0.40 -10.62 -0.41
N ILE A 88 -0.30 -11.70 0.37
CA ILE A 88 0.72 -11.86 1.40
C ILE A 88 1.99 -12.39 0.73
N LEU A 89 3.09 -11.66 0.89
CA LEU A 89 4.38 -11.96 0.27
C LEU A 89 5.32 -12.62 1.27
N GLU A 90 6.04 -13.63 0.79
CA GLU A 90 7.07 -14.30 1.60
C GLU A 90 8.29 -13.38 1.75
N PRO A 91 8.68 -13.02 3.00
CA PRO A 91 9.93 -12.32 3.24
C PRO A 91 11.13 -13.25 3.01
N ASP A 92 12.33 -12.68 3.00
CA ASP A 92 13.56 -13.48 2.99
C ASP A 92 13.82 -14.19 4.34
N GLU A 93 14.92 -14.94 4.41
CA GLU A 93 15.34 -15.68 5.61
C GLU A 93 15.55 -14.80 6.86
N LYS A 94 15.65 -13.47 6.70
CA LYS A 94 15.77 -12.50 7.79
C LYS A 94 14.44 -11.84 8.13
N SER A 95 13.33 -12.39 7.65
CA SER A 95 12.00 -11.83 7.82
C SER A 95 11.87 -10.42 7.23
N VAL A 96 12.64 -10.10 6.18
CA VAL A 96 12.61 -8.82 5.48
C VAL A 96 11.91 -8.96 4.14
N LEU A 97 10.86 -8.17 3.88
CA LEU A 97 10.28 -8.09 2.55
C LEU A 97 11.24 -7.35 1.60
N ARG A 98 11.47 -7.96 0.43
CA ARG A 98 12.41 -7.48 -0.59
C ARG A 98 11.68 -6.90 -1.80
N GLY A 99 12.30 -5.92 -2.44
CA GLY A 99 11.70 -5.27 -3.61
C GLY A 99 11.53 -6.24 -4.79
N GLU A 100 12.43 -7.22 -4.93
CA GLU A 100 12.33 -8.22 -6.00
C GLU A 100 11.09 -9.12 -5.83
N THR A 101 10.81 -9.58 -4.61
CA THR A 101 9.58 -10.34 -4.31
C THR A 101 8.33 -9.53 -4.65
N LEU A 102 8.30 -8.25 -4.26
CA LEU A 102 7.20 -7.36 -4.58
C LEU A 102 7.05 -7.14 -6.09
N ARG A 103 8.17 -6.93 -6.81
CA ARG A 103 8.18 -6.70 -8.26
C ARG A 103 7.59 -7.89 -9.00
N GLN A 104 8.03 -9.11 -8.67
CA GLN A 104 7.53 -10.34 -9.29
C GLN A 104 6.02 -10.52 -9.05
N ALA A 105 5.56 -10.26 -7.81
CA ALA A 105 4.15 -10.34 -7.47
C ALA A 105 3.31 -9.33 -8.26
N ILE A 106 3.75 -8.08 -8.33
CA ILE A 106 3.08 -7.03 -9.11
C ILE A 106 3.01 -7.41 -10.59
N GLU A 107 4.10 -7.89 -11.19
CA GLU A 107 4.12 -8.26 -12.61
C GLU A 107 3.17 -9.42 -12.93
N ALA A 108 3.13 -10.43 -12.06
CA ALA A 108 2.19 -11.53 -12.19
C ALA A 108 0.73 -11.06 -12.09
N ASP A 109 0.42 -10.22 -11.10
CA ASP A 109 -0.91 -9.68 -10.89
C ASP A 109 -1.36 -8.77 -12.05
N VAL A 110 -0.46 -7.93 -12.57
CA VAL A 110 -0.73 -7.10 -13.76
C VAL A 110 -0.98 -7.98 -14.99
N ALA A 111 -0.22 -9.05 -15.18
CA ALA A 111 -0.45 -10.00 -16.26
C ALA A 111 -1.81 -10.72 -16.16
N GLU A 112 -2.32 -10.90 -14.93
CA GLU A 112 -3.67 -11.41 -14.66
C GLU A 112 -4.77 -10.34 -14.76
N GLY A 113 -4.44 -9.10 -15.13
CA GLY A 113 -5.39 -7.99 -15.24
C GLY A 113 -5.80 -7.38 -13.90
N ARG A 114 -5.03 -7.62 -12.83
CA ARG A 114 -5.17 -6.92 -11.54
C ARG A 114 -4.54 -5.53 -11.62
N VAL A 115 -4.94 -4.69 -10.66
CA VAL A 115 -4.47 -3.32 -10.51
C VAL A 115 -3.79 -3.19 -9.15
N PRO A 116 -2.45 -3.26 -9.10
CA PRO A 116 -1.68 -2.93 -7.90
C PRO A 116 -2.03 -1.51 -7.44
N PHE A 117 -2.41 -1.34 -6.17
CA PHE A 117 -2.78 0.01 -5.68
C PHE A 117 -2.21 0.38 -4.31
N PHE A 118 -1.78 -0.60 -3.51
CA PHE A 118 -1.32 -0.36 -2.14
C PHE A 118 -0.27 -1.38 -1.70
N VAL A 119 0.76 -0.93 -0.99
CA VAL A 119 1.79 -1.78 -0.38
C VAL A 119 1.96 -1.35 1.07
N SER A 120 1.75 -2.27 2.00
CA SER A 120 2.02 -2.07 3.41
C SER A 120 3.41 -2.61 3.76
N THR A 121 4.32 -1.72 4.12
CA THR A 121 5.67 -2.07 4.59
C THR A 121 5.75 -1.95 6.10
N THR A 122 6.42 -2.90 6.75
CA THR A 122 6.52 -2.96 8.21
C THR A 122 7.95 -2.60 8.65
N PHE A 123 8.06 -1.55 9.45
CA PHE A 123 9.33 -1.14 10.05
C PHE A 123 9.29 -1.50 11.56
N GLY A 124 9.73 -2.71 11.89
CA GLY A 124 9.59 -3.30 13.21
C GLY A 124 8.40 -4.27 13.28
N THR A 125 8.60 -5.48 12.73
CA THR A 125 7.57 -6.54 12.74
C THR A 125 7.26 -7.03 14.16
N THR A 126 6.03 -7.52 14.38
CA THR A 126 5.57 -7.92 15.71
C THR A 126 6.33 -9.14 16.25
N ALA A 127 6.68 -10.10 15.39
CA ALA A 127 7.28 -11.36 15.81
C ALA A 127 8.76 -11.23 16.18
N CYS A 128 9.54 -10.50 15.38
CA CYS A 128 11.00 -10.47 15.51
C CYS A 128 11.64 -9.08 15.33
N CYS A 129 10.83 -8.02 15.22
CA CYS A 129 11.32 -6.65 15.00
C CYS A 129 12.21 -6.52 13.75
N SER A 130 11.88 -7.25 12.69
CA SER A 130 12.50 -7.10 11.38
C SER A 130 11.99 -5.84 10.66
N PHE A 131 12.72 -5.41 9.63
CA PHE A 131 12.46 -4.17 8.91
C PHE A 131 12.43 -4.44 7.41
N ASP A 132 11.27 -4.25 6.78
CA ASP A 132 11.15 -4.37 5.33
C ASP A 132 12.07 -3.37 4.61
N ASN A 133 12.61 -3.76 3.46
CA ASN A 133 13.58 -2.93 2.75
C ASN A 133 12.88 -1.81 1.96
N LEU A 134 12.66 -0.68 2.64
CA LEU A 134 11.99 0.50 2.07
C LEU A 134 12.68 1.07 0.82
N ASN A 135 14.01 0.99 0.72
CA ASN A 135 14.75 1.52 -0.43
C ASN A 135 14.44 0.71 -1.70
N GLU A 136 14.43 -0.62 -1.58
CA GLU A 136 14.07 -1.51 -2.68
C GLU A 136 12.58 -1.38 -3.02
N ILE A 137 11.70 -1.45 -2.02
CA ILE A 137 10.25 -1.41 -2.19
C ILE A 137 9.80 -0.06 -2.77
N GLY A 138 10.31 1.05 -2.24
CA GLY A 138 9.97 2.39 -2.73
C GLY A 138 10.35 2.60 -4.19
N ALA A 139 11.45 2.01 -4.66
CA ALA A 139 11.83 2.04 -6.07
C ALA A 139 10.86 1.26 -6.96
N VAL A 140 10.30 0.14 -6.46
CA VAL A 140 9.29 -0.65 -7.17
C VAL A 140 7.95 0.10 -7.23
N CYS A 141 7.47 0.63 -6.10
CA CYS A 141 6.21 1.39 -6.05
C CYS A 141 6.20 2.59 -7.01
N LYS A 142 7.35 3.25 -7.22
CA LYS A 142 7.46 4.35 -8.19
C LYS A 142 7.31 3.93 -9.65
N LYS A 143 7.62 2.67 -9.99
CA LYS A 143 7.47 2.14 -11.35
C LYS A 143 6.03 1.75 -11.68
N TYR A 144 5.23 1.46 -10.64
CA TYR A 144 3.84 1.03 -10.75
C TYR A 144 2.93 1.99 -9.98
N PRO A 145 2.70 3.22 -10.50
CA PRO A 145 1.73 4.11 -9.89
C PRO A 145 0.35 3.45 -9.98
N GLY A 146 -0.30 3.27 -8.82
CA GLY A 146 -1.64 2.68 -8.71
C GLY A 146 -2.78 3.57 -9.18
#